data_AF-A0A6I9XA33-F1
#
_entry.id   AF-A0A6I9XA33-F1
#
_cell.length_a   1.000
_cell.length_b   1.000
_cell.length_c   1.000
_cell.angle_alpha   90.00
_cell.angle_beta   90.00
_cell.angle_gamma   90.00
#
_symmetry.space_group_name_H-M   'P 1'
#
loop_
_entity.id
_entity.type
_entity.pdbx_description
1 polymer ?
#
loop_
_entity_poly.entity_id
_entity_poly.type
_entity_poly.pdbx_seq_one_letter_code
_entity_poly.pdbx_strand_id
1 'polypeptide(L)'
;MTCIENLSSGACLLLNVHSLAIASILRAWLDQCSEDFQEPPHFLCLQKLLDYLARIMPGSDPERRAQQLLEQFQKQEVVNNSEIHDIFATEEETKISGAEEFSSFPEDLVAEQLTYMDATLFKRVVPHHCLGCIWSQRDKKENKHLAPTIRATIAQFNAVTKCVIRTILNGKELKTHQRAKIIEKWINIAHECRILKNFSSL
;
A
#
# COMPACT_ATOMS: atom_id res chain seq x y z
N MET A 1 27.00 -31.87 45.24
CA MET A 1 26.99 -32.17 43.80
C MET A 1 25.68 -31.64 43.19
N THR A 2 25.38 -30.34 43.36
CA THR A 2 24.04 -29.78 43.08
C THR A 2 24.08 -28.36 42.49
N CYS A 3 25.26 -27.81 42.19
CA CYS A 3 25.38 -26.43 41.67
C CYS A 3 25.52 -26.35 40.15
N ILE A 4 25.71 -27.48 39.43
CA ILE A 4 25.90 -27.49 37.96
C ILE A 4 24.57 -27.72 37.21
N GLU A 5 23.62 -28.47 37.80
CA GLU A 5 22.33 -28.76 37.16
C GLU A 5 21.35 -27.57 37.17
N ASN A 6 21.40 -26.72 38.21
CA ASN A 6 20.54 -25.54 38.30
C ASN A 6 20.94 -24.41 37.34
N LEU A 7 22.24 -24.29 37.00
CA LEU A 7 22.72 -23.31 36.02
C LEU A 7 22.32 -23.73 34.59
N SER A 8 22.34 -25.03 34.30
CA SER A 8 21.89 -25.59 33.01
C SER A 8 20.38 -25.49 32.83
N SER A 9 19.59 -25.71 33.89
CA SER A 9 18.12 -25.61 33.83
C SER A 9 17.66 -24.14 33.68
N GLY A 10 18.27 -23.20 34.42
CA GLY A 10 18.00 -21.78 34.30
C GLY A 10 18.42 -21.19 32.94
N ALA A 11 19.58 -21.58 32.42
CA ALA A 11 20.04 -21.18 31.09
C ALA A 11 19.17 -21.78 29.97
N CYS A 12 18.68 -23.03 30.12
CA CYS A 12 17.77 -23.67 29.19
C CYS A 12 16.39 -23.00 29.17
N LEU A 13 15.84 -22.63 30.34
CA LEU A 13 14.61 -21.86 30.44
C LEU A 13 14.75 -20.45 29.87
N LEU A 14 15.89 -19.78 30.10
CA LEU A 14 16.17 -18.46 29.53
C LEU A 14 16.34 -18.55 27.99
N LEU A 15 17.09 -19.53 27.49
CA LEU A 15 17.20 -19.82 26.05
C LEU A 15 15.82 -20.04 25.42
N ASN A 16 14.94 -20.77 26.12
CA ASN A 16 13.59 -21.06 25.66
C ASN A 16 12.73 -19.79 25.61
N VAL A 17 12.79 -18.93 26.63
CA VAL A 17 12.06 -17.63 26.64
C VAL A 17 12.56 -16.69 25.54
N HIS A 18 13.88 -16.59 25.33
CA HIS A 18 14.46 -15.80 24.24
C HIS A 18 14.08 -16.37 22.86
N SER A 19 14.12 -17.69 22.70
CA SER A 19 13.71 -18.37 21.47
C SER A 19 12.23 -18.15 21.16
N LEU A 20 11.36 -18.18 22.18
CA LEU A 20 9.93 -17.90 22.05
C LEU A 20 9.67 -16.43 21.68
N ALA A 21 10.40 -15.49 22.28
CA ALA A 21 10.29 -14.08 21.94
C ALA A 21 10.72 -13.80 20.50
N ILE A 22 11.86 -14.37 20.08
CA ILE A 22 12.36 -14.28 18.70
C ILE A 22 11.34 -14.90 17.74
N ALA A 23 10.81 -16.09 18.03
CA ALA A 23 9.79 -16.73 17.20
C ALA A 23 8.52 -15.87 17.07
N SER A 24 8.08 -15.23 18.18
CA SER A 24 6.92 -14.34 18.17
C SER A 24 7.15 -13.10 17.31
N ILE A 25 8.32 -12.45 17.44
CA ILE A 25 8.68 -11.28 16.64
C ILE A 25 8.79 -11.65 15.16
N LEU A 26 9.47 -12.74 14.84
CA LEU A 26 9.64 -13.19 13.46
C LEU A 26 8.30 -13.56 12.82
N ARG A 27 7.41 -14.22 13.56
CA ARG A 27 6.03 -14.46 13.11
C ARG A 27 5.31 -13.14 12.81
N ALA A 28 5.30 -12.20 13.75
CA ALA A 28 4.63 -10.93 13.57
C ALA A 28 5.18 -10.16 12.36
N TRP A 29 6.50 -10.18 12.16
CA TRP A 29 7.16 -9.53 11.03
C TRP A 29 6.77 -10.18 9.69
N LEU A 30 6.79 -11.52 9.62
CA LEU A 30 6.38 -12.26 8.42
C LEU A 30 4.90 -12.06 8.08
N ASP A 31 4.03 -11.98 9.09
CA ASP A 31 2.58 -11.86 8.88
C ASP A 31 2.15 -10.41 8.53
N GLN A 32 2.78 -9.41 9.16
CA GLN A 32 2.32 -8.01 9.07
C GLN A 32 3.16 -7.12 8.16
N CYS A 33 4.39 -7.51 7.86
CA CYS A 33 5.29 -6.76 6.97
C CYS A 33 5.97 -7.69 5.94
N SER A 34 5.20 -8.62 5.36
CA SER A 34 5.71 -9.57 4.36
C SER A 34 6.38 -8.88 3.15
N GLU A 35 5.98 -7.65 2.84
CA GLU A 35 6.55 -6.81 1.79
C GLU A 35 8.05 -6.51 1.98
N ASP A 36 8.56 -6.50 3.22
CA ASP A 36 9.99 -6.30 3.51
C ASP A 36 10.85 -7.45 2.95
N PHE A 37 10.23 -8.60 2.67
CA PHE A 37 10.87 -9.80 2.14
C PHE A 37 10.65 -9.98 0.63
N GLN A 38 9.86 -9.10 0.00
CA GLN A 38 9.48 -9.20 -1.41
C GLN A 38 10.51 -8.51 -2.32
N GLU A 39 11.75 -9.04 -2.31
CA GLU A 39 12.86 -8.60 -3.16
C GLU A 39 13.09 -9.59 -4.33
N PRO A 40 12.31 -9.49 -5.43
CA PRO A 40 12.50 -10.35 -6.60
C PRO A 40 13.87 -10.11 -7.28
N PRO A 41 14.42 -11.11 -8.00
CA PRO A 41 13.86 -12.45 -8.24
C PRO A 41 14.29 -13.51 -7.21
N HIS A 42 15.24 -13.18 -6.33
CA HIS A 42 15.89 -14.16 -5.46
C HIS A 42 15.39 -14.16 -4.01
N PHE A 43 14.65 -13.13 -3.60
CA PHE A 43 14.10 -13.00 -2.24
C PHE A 43 15.18 -13.23 -1.16
N LEU A 44 16.36 -12.60 -1.34
CA LEU A 44 17.57 -12.91 -0.56
C LEU A 44 17.36 -12.78 0.95
N CYS A 45 16.63 -11.75 1.37
CA CYS A 45 16.34 -11.54 2.79
C CYS A 45 15.47 -12.67 3.36
N LEU A 46 14.48 -13.16 2.60
CA LEU A 46 13.63 -14.28 3.00
C LEU A 46 14.42 -15.58 3.07
N GLN A 47 15.31 -15.83 2.10
CA GLN A 47 16.17 -17.02 2.09
C GLN A 47 17.14 -17.03 3.28
N LYS A 48 17.78 -15.89 3.59
CA LYS A 48 18.66 -15.78 4.78
C LYS A 48 17.89 -16.03 6.07
N LEU A 49 16.65 -15.54 6.17
CA LEU A 49 15.80 -15.79 7.33
C LEU A 49 15.43 -17.28 7.44
N LEU A 50 15.12 -17.94 6.32
CA LEU A 50 14.87 -19.37 6.27
C LEU A 50 16.10 -20.19 6.71
N ASP A 51 17.28 -19.89 6.20
CA ASP A 51 18.52 -20.54 6.60
C ASP A 51 18.79 -20.39 8.10
N TYR A 52 18.52 -19.21 8.65
CA TYR A 52 18.62 -18.96 10.07
C TYR A 52 17.61 -19.80 10.87
N LEU A 53 16.34 -19.79 10.47
CA LEU A 53 15.26 -20.50 11.15
C LEU A 53 15.47 -22.02 11.12
N ALA A 54 15.90 -22.58 9.98
CA ALA A 54 16.19 -24.01 9.86
C ALA A 54 17.35 -24.46 10.78
N ARG A 55 18.31 -23.57 11.08
CA ARG A 55 19.43 -23.86 11.98
C ARG A 55 19.07 -23.70 13.45
N ILE A 56 18.29 -22.67 13.80
CA ILE A 56 18.04 -22.29 15.20
C ILE A 56 16.73 -22.88 15.74
N MET A 57 15.70 -23.01 14.91
CA MET A 57 14.36 -23.48 15.30
C MET A 57 13.68 -24.31 14.17
N PRO A 58 14.21 -25.50 13.84
CA PRO A 58 13.64 -26.34 12.80
C PRO A 58 12.23 -26.83 13.15
N GLY A 59 11.34 -26.85 12.16
CA GLY A 59 9.92 -27.16 12.31
C GLY A 59 9.15 -26.12 13.14
N SER A 60 9.68 -24.91 13.32
CA SER A 60 8.96 -23.85 14.02
C SER A 60 7.89 -23.21 13.14
N ASP A 61 6.93 -22.53 13.76
CA ASP A 61 5.87 -21.82 13.03
C ASP A 61 6.41 -20.67 12.14
N PRO A 62 7.36 -19.82 12.59
CA PRO A 62 7.99 -18.83 11.71
C PRO A 62 8.67 -19.44 10.48
N GLU A 63 9.30 -20.62 10.63
CA GLU A 63 9.93 -21.31 9.49
C GLU A 63 8.89 -21.73 8.45
N ARG A 64 7.78 -22.37 8.89
CA ARG A 64 6.68 -22.76 7.99
C ARG A 64 6.09 -21.54 7.28
N ARG A 65 5.90 -20.43 8.00
CA ARG A 65 5.40 -19.17 7.44
C ARG A 65 6.34 -18.60 6.37
N ALA A 66 7.63 -18.54 6.67
CA ALA A 66 8.62 -18.06 5.72
C ALA A 66 8.70 -18.94 4.45
N GLN A 67 8.55 -20.27 4.60
CA GLN A 67 8.50 -21.20 3.46
C GLN A 67 7.26 -20.95 2.59
N GLN A 68 6.09 -20.80 3.22
CA GLN A 68 4.84 -20.50 2.53
C GLN A 68 4.90 -19.17 1.76
N LEU A 69 5.48 -18.13 2.37
CA LEU A 69 5.68 -16.83 1.72
C LEU A 69 6.60 -16.95 0.51
N LEU A 70 7.71 -17.69 0.62
CA LEU A 70 8.63 -17.88 -0.50
C LEU A 70 7.94 -18.59 -1.68
N GLU A 71 7.18 -19.66 -1.41
CA GLU A 71 6.39 -20.34 -2.44
C GLU A 71 5.34 -19.42 -3.07
N GLN A 72 4.67 -18.60 -2.27
CA GLN A 72 3.67 -17.65 -2.75
C GLN A 72 4.30 -16.61 -3.68
N PHE A 73 5.44 -16.02 -3.30
CA PHE A 73 6.11 -15.01 -4.09
C PHE A 73 6.64 -15.59 -5.41
N GLN A 74 7.23 -16.78 -5.38
CA GLN A 74 7.69 -17.47 -6.59
C GLN A 74 6.53 -17.79 -7.54
N LYS A 75 5.35 -18.20 -7.03
CA LYS A 75 4.15 -18.42 -7.84
C LYS A 75 3.62 -17.11 -8.44
N GLN A 76 3.68 -16.00 -7.70
CA GLN A 76 3.27 -14.69 -8.22
C GLN A 76 4.18 -14.16 -9.34
N GLU A 77 5.48 -14.45 -9.34
CA GLU A 77 6.37 -14.07 -10.47
C GLU A 77 6.01 -14.77 -11.78
N VAL A 78 5.52 -16.02 -11.71
CA VAL A 78 5.10 -16.78 -12.90
C VAL A 78 3.82 -16.21 -13.52
N VAL A 79 2.90 -15.69 -12.70
CA VAL A 79 1.62 -15.11 -13.13
C VAL A 79 1.76 -13.63 -13.56
N ASN A 80 2.63 -12.87 -12.90
CA ASN A 80 2.81 -11.45 -13.20
C ASN A 80 3.46 -11.19 -14.58
N ASN A 81 4.20 -12.16 -15.12
CA ASN A 81 4.76 -12.09 -16.47
C ASN A 81 3.71 -12.21 -17.59
N SER A 82 2.46 -12.63 -17.29
CA SER A 82 1.37 -12.70 -18.27
C SER A 82 0.32 -11.60 -18.13
N GLU A 83 0.20 -10.91 -16.99
CA GLU A 83 -0.94 -10.01 -16.74
C GLU A 83 -0.59 -8.61 -16.19
N ILE A 84 0.69 -8.27 -15.97
CA ILE A 84 1.08 -6.91 -15.54
C ILE A 84 1.72 -6.14 -16.70
N HIS A 85 0.93 -5.75 -17.68
CA HIS A 85 1.35 -4.66 -18.57
C HIS A 85 0.28 -3.59 -18.85
N ASP A 86 -0.93 -3.71 -18.29
CA ASP A 86 -2.09 -2.98 -18.86
C ASP A 86 -2.97 -2.19 -17.88
N ILE A 87 -2.49 -1.82 -16.68
CA ILE A 87 -3.31 -0.98 -15.77
C ILE A 87 -2.61 0.33 -15.35
N PHE A 88 -1.29 0.47 -15.49
CA PHE A 88 -0.56 1.62 -14.91
C PHE A 88 0.43 2.33 -15.84
N ALA A 89 0.33 2.14 -17.15
CA ALA A 89 1.17 2.85 -18.12
C ALA A 89 0.36 3.40 -19.29
N THR A 90 -0.64 4.22 -18.99
CA THR A 90 -1.12 5.24 -19.93
C THR A 90 -1.41 6.50 -19.14
N GLU A 91 -0.42 7.40 -19.08
CA GLU A 91 -0.72 8.84 -19.20
C GLU A 91 -1.26 9.09 -20.62
N GLU A 92 -2.32 8.38 -21.02
CA GLU A 92 -3.17 8.90 -22.07
C GLU A 92 -3.97 9.98 -21.36
N GLU A 93 -3.67 11.23 -21.71
CA GLU A 93 -4.63 12.31 -21.59
C GLU A 93 -5.89 11.86 -22.35
N THR A 94 -6.74 11.08 -21.68
CA THR A 94 -8.06 10.76 -22.17
C THR A 94 -8.73 12.13 -22.27
N LYS A 95 -8.88 12.60 -23.51
CA LYS A 95 -9.75 13.70 -23.85
C LYS A 95 -11.10 13.32 -23.27
N ILE A 96 -11.40 13.79 -22.06
CA ILE A 96 -12.74 13.69 -21.50
C ILE A 96 -13.64 14.44 -22.46
N SER A 97 -14.34 13.66 -23.28
CA SER A 97 -15.35 14.14 -24.20
C SER A 97 -16.54 14.63 -23.39
N GLY A 98 -16.52 15.92 -23.06
CA GLY A 98 -17.73 16.66 -22.70
C GLY A 98 -18.01 16.82 -21.21
N ALA A 99 -18.18 18.08 -20.79
CA ALA A 99 -18.81 18.44 -19.51
C ALA A 99 -20.25 17.90 -19.36
N GLU A 100 -20.86 17.45 -20.47
CA GLU A 100 -22.16 16.78 -20.51
C GLU A 100 -22.12 15.38 -19.90
N GLU A 101 -21.00 14.65 -20.01
CA GLU A 101 -20.84 13.30 -19.43
C GLU A 101 -20.68 13.37 -17.91
N PHE A 102 -19.87 14.30 -17.39
CA PHE A 102 -19.68 14.52 -15.95
C PHE A 102 -21.00 14.83 -15.24
N SER A 103 -21.84 15.66 -15.85
CA SER A 103 -23.12 16.05 -15.26
C SER A 103 -24.11 14.87 -15.15
N SER A 104 -23.92 13.83 -15.95
CA SER A 104 -24.85 12.70 -16.05
C SER A 104 -24.67 11.65 -14.96
N PHE A 105 -23.47 11.53 -14.37
CA PHE A 105 -23.20 10.55 -13.33
C PHE A 105 -23.83 10.97 -11.99
N PRO A 106 -24.57 10.07 -11.31
CA PRO A 106 -25.01 10.27 -9.94
C PRO A 106 -23.84 10.57 -8.98
N GLU A 107 -24.05 11.47 -8.03
CA GLU A 107 -23.01 11.94 -7.11
C GLU A 107 -22.47 10.82 -6.19
N ASP A 108 -23.36 9.94 -5.75
CA ASP A 108 -23.06 8.74 -4.95
C ASP A 108 -22.14 7.78 -5.71
N LEU A 109 -22.43 7.49 -6.98
CA LEU A 109 -21.59 6.61 -7.81
C LEU A 109 -20.20 7.20 -8.06
N VAL A 110 -20.10 8.52 -8.25
CA VAL A 110 -18.78 9.18 -8.35
C VAL A 110 -18.02 9.05 -7.03
N ALA A 111 -18.67 9.29 -5.89
CA ALA A 111 -18.05 9.18 -4.58
C ALA A 111 -17.64 7.72 -4.26
N GLU A 112 -18.44 6.73 -4.62
CA GLU A 112 -18.12 5.31 -4.49
C GLU A 112 -16.87 4.95 -5.31
N GLN A 113 -16.79 5.41 -6.56
CA GLN A 113 -15.65 5.14 -7.41
C GLN A 113 -14.37 5.80 -6.89
N LEU A 114 -14.44 7.07 -6.46
CA LEU A 114 -13.32 7.75 -5.80
C LEU A 114 -12.87 7.01 -4.54
N THR A 115 -13.83 6.57 -3.73
CA THR A 115 -13.58 5.81 -2.50
C THR A 115 -12.94 4.45 -2.79
N TYR A 116 -13.38 3.74 -3.83
CA TYR A 116 -12.76 2.49 -4.26
C TYR A 116 -11.30 2.68 -4.68
N MET A 117 -11.02 3.72 -5.48
CA MET A 117 -9.67 4.05 -5.93
C MET A 117 -8.76 4.42 -4.75
N ASP A 118 -9.22 5.32 -3.87
CA ASP A 118 -8.47 5.75 -2.69
C ASP A 118 -8.24 4.59 -1.71
N ALA A 119 -9.27 3.77 -1.42
CA ALA A 119 -9.16 2.64 -0.52
C ALA A 119 -8.22 1.55 -1.04
N THR A 120 -8.21 1.32 -2.36
CA THR A 120 -7.29 0.37 -3.01
C THR A 120 -5.84 0.82 -2.85
N LEU A 121 -5.55 2.11 -3.02
CA LEU A 121 -4.22 2.66 -2.79
C LEU A 121 -3.86 2.65 -1.30
N PHE A 122 -4.78 3.07 -0.42
CA PHE A 122 -4.54 3.14 1.01
C PHE A 122 -4.23 1.76 1.62
N LYS A 123 -4.94 0.71 1.19
CA LYS A 123 -4.64 -0.68 1.63
C LYS A 123 -3.25 -1.17 1.22
N ARG A 124 -2.67 -0.58 0.17
CA ARG A 124 -1.32 -0.92 -0.33
C ARG A 124 -0.25 0.01 0.25
N VAL A 125 -0.60 0.95 1.14
CA VAL A 125 0.38 1.81 1.79
C VAL A 125 1.24 0.99 2.73
N VAL A 126 2.55 1.01 2.47
CA VAL A 126 3.55 0.46 3.37
C VAL A 126 3.89 1.52 4.43
N PRO A 127 3.62 1.29 5.73
CA PRO A 127 3.74 2.33 6.75
C PRO A 127 5.12 2.96 6.88
N HIS A 128 6.20 2.20 6.67
CA HIS A 128 7.55 2.72 6.81
C HIS A 128 7.88 3.78 5.74
N HIS A 129 7.23 3.77 4.58
CA HIS A 129 7.35 4.81 3.57
C HIS A 129 6.91 6.21 4.08
N CYS A 130 6.05 6.27 5.10
CA CYS A 130 5.62 7.51 5.75
C CYS A 130 6.67 8.08 6.72
N LEU A 131 7.72 7.32 7.08
CA LEU A 131 8.70 7.77 8.06
C LEU A 131 9.38 9.05 7.59
N GLY A 132 9.52 10.02 8.50
CA GLY A 132 10.12 11.31 8.19
C GLY A 132 11.51 11.21 7.55
N CYS A 133 12.32 10.22 7.98
CA CYS A 133 13.64 9.96 7.39
C CYS A 133 13.59 9.48 5.93
N ILE A 134 12.49 8.85 5.47
CA ILE A 134 12.29 8.41 4.10
C ILE A 134 11.59 9.50 3.30
N TRP A 135 10.42 9.96 3.78
CA TRP A 135 9.57 10.91 3.07
C TRP A 135 10.21 12.29 2.87
N SER A 136 11.06 12.74 3.81
CA SER A 136 11.78 14.02 3.67
C SER A 136 12.81 14.01 2.54
N GLN A 137 13.24 12.84 2.06
CA GLN A 137 14.26 12.71 1.03
C GLN A 137 13.69 12.63 -0.39
N ARG A 138 12.37 12.66 -0.54
CA ARG A 138 11.65 12.41 -1.81
C ARG A 138 12.01 13.36 -2.95
N ASP A 139 12.47 14.57 -2.64
CA ASP A 139 12.74 15.62 -3.65
C ASP A 139 14.14 15.47 -4.28
N LYS A 140 15.00 14.60 -3.72
CA LYS A 140 16.32 14.29 -4.30
C LYS A 140 16.19 13.38 -5.51
N LYS A 141 16.92 13.67 -6.60
CA LYS A 141 16.83 12.91 -7.87
C LYS A 141 17.16 11.42 -7.72
N GLU A 142 18.14 11.08 -6.88
CA GLU A 142 18.54 9.69 -6.58
C GLU A 142 17.45 8.90 -5.82
N ASN A 143 16.56 9.60 -5.12
CA ASN A 143 15.58 9.04 -4.19
C ASN A 143 14.14 9.09 -4.73
N LYS A 144 13.97 9.22 -6.04
CA LYS A 144 12.64 9.20 -6.68
C LYS A 144 11.89 7.90 -6.42
N HIS A 145 12.60 6.80 -6.27
CA HIS A 145 12.06 5.49 -5.97
C HIS A 145 11.64 5.33 -4.49
N LEU A 146 11.99 6.27 -3.60
CA LEU A 146 11.55 6.21 -2.21
C LEU A 146 10.05 6.46 -2.09
N ALA A 147 9.44 5.72 -1.16
CA ALA A 147 8.02 5.82 -0.79
C ALA A 147 7.03 5.70 -1.96
N PRO A 148 7.15 4.68 -2.84
CA PRO A 148 6.33 4.56 -4.05
C PRO A 148 4.84 4.50 -3.74
N THR A 149 4.44 3.83 -2.66
CA THR A 149 3.03 3.71 -2.27
C THR A 149 2.43 5.04 -1.81
N ILE A 150 3.21 5.88 -1.12
CA ILE A 150 2.77 7.22 -0.68
C ILE A 150 2.66 8.15 -1.88
N ARG A 151 3.60 8.06 -2.82
CA ARG A 151 3.53 8.81 -4.08
C ARG A 151 2.28 8.46 -4.87
N ALA A 152 1.90 7.18 -4.93
CA ALA A 152 0.69 6.75 -5.62
C ALA A 152 -0.58 7.36 -5.00
N THR A 153 -0.72 7.33 -3.67
CA THR A 153 -1.85 7.96 -2.97
C THR A 153 -1.91 9.48 -3.23
N ILE A 154 -0.76 10.16 -3.21
CA ILE A 154 -0.68 11.60 -3.50
C ILE A 154 -0.98 11.91 -4.97
N ALA A 155 -0.56 11.05 -5.89
CA ALA A 155 -0.86 11.20 -7.31
C ALA A 155 -2.37 11.13 -7.56
N GLN A 156 -3.05 10.17 -6.92
CA GLN A 156 -4.51 10.05 -6.98
C GLN A 156 -5.21 11.28 -6.39
N PHE A 157 -4.82 11.73 -5.19
CA PHE A 157 -5.34 12.95 -4.58
C PHE A 157 -5.20 14.17 -5.51
N ASN A 158 -4.02 14.32 -6.12
CA ASN A 158 -3.75 15.40 -7.06
C ASN A 158 -4.56 15.25 -8.35
N ALA A 159 -4.83 14.03 -8.82
CA ALA A 159 -5.67 13.79 -9.99
C ALA A 159 -7.12 14.20 -9.73
N VAL A 160 -7.68 13.87 -8.56
CA VAL A 160 -9.03 14.32 -8.14
C VAL A 160 -9.07 15.85 -8.06
N THR A 161 -8.10 16.46 -7.37
CA THR A 161 -8.01 17.94 -7.28
C THR A 161 -7.95 18.60 -8.65
N LYS A 162 -7.11 18.08 -9.56
CA LYS A 162 -7.02 18.59 -10.95
C LYS A 162 -8.31 18.36 -11.72
N CYS A 163 -9.03 17.26 -11.47
CA CYS A 163 -10.32 16.97 -12.10
C CYS A 163 -11.38 18.01 -11.68
N VAL A 164 -11.48 18.32 -10.39
CA VAL A 164 -12.36 19.36 -9.85
C VAL A 164 -12.04 20.72 -10.48
N ILE A 165 -10.77 21.13 -10.45
CA ILE A 165 -10.33 22.40 -11.02
C ILE A 165 -10.64 22.45 -12.52
N ARG A 166 -10.27 21.40 -13.26
CA ARG A 166 -10.48 21.34 -14.71
C ARG A 166 -11.95 21.42 -15.03
N THR A 167 -12.82 20.66 -14.38
CA THR A 167 -14.26 20.64 -14.68
C THR A 167 -14.93 21.98 -14.38
N ILE A 168 -14.57 22.64 -13.26
CA ILE A 168 -15.08 23.97 -12.92
C ILE A 168 -14.55 25.03 -13.90
N LEU A 169 -13.28 24.94 -14.30
CA LEU A 169 -12.62 25.94 -15.14
C LEU A 169 -12.82 25.73 -16.64
N ASN A 170 -13.24 24.53 -17.07
CA ASN A 170 -13.47 24.22 -18.48
C ASN A 170 -14.61 25.07 -19.06
N GLY A 171 -14.53 25.40 -20.35
CA GLY A 171 -15.52 26.24 -21.02
C GLY A 171 -15.46 27.71 -20.57
N LYS A 172 -14.63 28.50 -21.26
CA LYS A 172 -14.55 29.96 -21.06
C LYS A 172 -15.90 30.67 -21.27
N GLU A 173 -16.74 30.08 -22.11
CA GLU A 173 -18.08 30.59 -22.48
C GLU A 173 -19.19 30.17 -21.50
N LEU A 174 -18.91 29.36 -20.47
CA LEU A 174 -19.93 28.96 -19.50
C LEU A 174 -20.43 30.18 -18.71
N LYS A 175 -21.75 30.37 -18.69
CA LYS A 175 -22.38 31.40 -17.87
C LYS A 175 -22.17 31.08 -16.38
N THR A 176 -22.17 32.12 -15.54
CA THR A 176 -21.97 32.00 -14.08
C THR A 176 -22.87 30.94 -13.44
N HIS A 177 -24.15 30.89 -13.82
CA HIS A 177 -25.11 29.91 -13.30
C HIS A 177 -24.78 28.46 -13.72
N GLN A 178 -24.21 28.24 -14.91
CA GLN A 178 -23.79 26.90 -15.34
C GLN A 178 -22.58 26.42 -14.52
N ARG A 179 -21.61 27.30 -14.26
CA ARG A 179 -20.49 26.98 -13.35
C ARG A 179 -20.95 26.72 -11.92
N ALA A 180 -21.91 27.47 -11.42
CA ALA A 180 -22.47 27.26 -10.08
C ALA A 180 -23.02 25.82 -9.94
N LYS A 181 -23.70 25.29 -10.96
CA LYS A 181 -24.17 23.89 -10.96
C LYS A 181 -23.04 22.86 -10.91
N ILE A 182 -21.92 23.11 -11.58
CA ILE A 182 -20.75 22.22 -11.51
C ILE A 182 -20.15 22.23 -10.11
N ILE A 183 -20.05 23.41 -9.49
CA ILE A 183 -19.55 23.56 -8.11
C ILE A 183 -20.48 22.85 -7.13
N GLU A 184 -21.80 23.07 -7.24
CA GLU A 184 -22.82 22.40 -6.43
C GLU A 184 -22.73 20.88 -6.55
N LYS A 185 -22.54 20.35 -7.76
CA LYS A 185 -22.33 18.92 -7.98
C LYS A 185 -21.11 18.39 -7.23
N TRP A 186 -19.97 19.08 -7.29
CA TRP A 186 -18.78 18.68 -6.52
C TRP A 186 -18.97 18.76 -5.01
N ILE A 187 -19.73 19.74 -4.51
CA ILE A 187 -20.10 19.83 -3.09
C ILE A 187 -20.93 18.61 -2.68
N ASN A 188 -21.87 18.19 -3.53
CA ASN A 188 -22.69 17.00 -3.27
C ASN A 188 -21.85 15.70 -3.34
N ILE A 189 -20.93 15.56 -4.31
CA ILE A 189 -19.98 14.43 -4.35
C ILE A 189 -19.13 14.40 -3.08
N ALA A 190 -18.63 15.55 -2.63
CA ALA A 190 -17.86 15.64 -1.38
C ALA A 190 -18.72 15.24 -0.16
N HIS A 191 -20.00 15.60 -0.14
CA HIS A 191 -20.94 15.14 0.88
C HIS A 191 -21.06 13.61 0.91
N GLU A 192 -21.19 12.96 -0.24
CA GLU A 192 -21.22 11.50 -0.35
C GLU A 192 -19.88 10.86 0.07
N CYS A 193 -18.74 11.44 -0.32
CA CYS A 193 -17.42 11.02 0.18
C CYS A 193 -17.35 11.06 1.72
N ARG A 194 -17.94 12.08 2.35
CA ARG A 194 -18.02 12.16 3.82
C ARG A 194 -18.86 11.05 4.43
N ILE A 195 -20.00 10.71 3.82
CA ILE A 195 -20.86 9.59 4.26
C ILE A 195 -20.09 8.28 4.20
N LEU A 196 -19.33 8.06 3.11
CA LEU A 196 -18.43 6.92 2.92
C LEU A 196 -17.16 6.96 3.77
N LYS A 197 -16.93 8.04 4.53
CA LYS A 197 -15.73 8.30 5.34
C LYS A 197 -14.43 8.33 4.51
N ASN A 198 -14.54 8.68 3.23
CA ASN A 198 -13.38 8.96 2.40
C ASN A 198 -12.91 10.40 2.63
N PHE A 199 -12.02 10.59 3.60
CA PHE A 199 -11.42 11.89 3.90
C PHE A 199 -10.31 12.30 2.93
N SER A 200 -9.87 11.40 2.05
CA SER A 200 -8.86 11.72 1.03
C SER A 200 -9.47 12.54 -0.10
N SER A 201 -10.68 12.17 -0.54
CA SER A 201 -11.41 12.87 -1.62
C SER A 201 -12.47 13.86 -1.14
N LEU A 202 -12.63 14.06 0.18
CA LEU A 202 -13.51 15.07 0.79
C LEU A 202 -12.91 16.48 0.69
#